data_AF-A0A7C6ISG4-F1
#
_entry.id   AF-A0A7C6ISG4-F1
#
_cell.length_a   1.000
_cell.length_b   1.000
_cell.length_c   1.000
_cell.angle_alpha   90.00
_cell.angle_beta   90.00
_cell.angle_gamma   90.00
#
_symmetry.space_group_name_H-M   'P 1'
#
loop_
_entity.id
_entity.type
_entity.pdbx_description
1 polymer ?
#
loop_
_entity_poly.entity_id
_entity_poly.type
_entity_poly.pdbx_seq_one_letter_code
_entity_poly.pdbx_strand_id
1 'polypeptide(L)' 'DPGGFRGFVELLAGDVNFPEVVKALKEVGFDDYCVAEIMPTYTYFNDAVVFNTSCSMDYILGRK' A
#
# COMPACT_ATOMS: atom_id res chain seq x y z
N ASP A 1 11.46 0.87 19.43
CA ASP A 1 12.15 0.60 18.17
C ASP A 1 11.08 0.38 17.11
N PRO A 2 10.94 1.28 16.11
CA PRO A 2 9.92 1.16 15.07
C PRO A 2 10.17 -0.01 14.09
N GLY A 3 11.13 -0.91 14.36
CA GLY A 3 11.36 -2.13 13.60
C GLY A 3 12.28 -1.95 12.39
N GLY A 4 12.64 -0.71 12.04
CA GLY A 4 13.52 -0.40 10.90
C GLY A 4 13.04 -1.09 9.62
N PHE A 5 13.97 -1.65 8.84
CA PHE A 5 13.64 -2.42 7.63
C PHE A 5 12.73 -3.64 7.88
N ARG A 6 12.66 -4.16 9.11
CA ARG A 6 11.76 -5.28 9.46
C ARG A 6 10.33 -4.83 9.75
N GLY A 7 10.09 -3.51 9.83
CA GLY A 7 8.75 -2.94 9.96
C GLY A 7 8.01 -2.81 8.61
N PHE A 8 8.69 -3.04 7.49
CA PHE A 8 8.06 -3.01 6.17
C PHE A 8 7.45 -4.37 5.85
N VAL A 9 6.16 -4.32 5.56
CA VAL A 9 5.37 -5.44 5.04
C VAL A 9 4.63 -4.96 3.79
N GLU A 10 4.06 -5.89 3.05
CA GLU A 10 3.21 -5.53 1.91
C GLU A 10 1.98 -4.72 2.33
N LEU A 11 1.43 -3.99 1.35
CA LEU A 11 0.12 -3.36 1.52
C LEU A 11 -0.92 -4.40 1.94
N LEU A 12 -1.75 -4.02 2.91
CA LEU A 12 -2.77 -4.87 3.56
C LEU A 12 -2.25 -5.98 4.49
N ALA A 13 -0.94 -6.24 4.55
CA ALA A 13 -0.37 -7.21 5.48
C ALA A 13 -0.01 -6.62 6.86
N GLY A 14 0.05 -5.29 6.95
CA GLY A 14 0.38 -4.56 8.17
C GLY A 14 -0.83 -4.07 8.97
N ASP A 15 -0.57 -3.10 9.83
CA ASP A 15 -1.51 -2.50 10.77
C ASP A 15 -2.02 -1.11 10.33
N VAL A 16 -1.69 -0.69 9.10
CA VAL A 16 -2.18 0.57 8.53
C VAL A 16 -3.69 0.51 8.32
N ASN A 17 -4.42 1.46 8.92
CA ASN A 17 -5.86 1.63 8.72
C ASN A 17 -6.15 2.36 7.39
N PHE A 18 -6.01 1.65 6.27
CA PHE A 18 -6.25 2.18 4.93
C PHE A 18 -7.64 2.81 4.73
N PRO A 19 -8.75 2.28 5.29
CA PRO A 19 -10.04 2.96 5.24
C PRO A 19 -10.02 4.40 5.78
N GLU A 20 -9.40 4.63 6.94
CA GLU A 20 -9.29 5.99 7.50
C GLU A 20 -8.33 6.88 6.69
N VAL A 21 -7.26 6.32 6.11
CA VAL A 21 -6.38 7.06 5.19
C VAL A 21 -7.16 7.58 3.99
N VAL A 22 -7.94 6.71 3.34
CA VAL A 22 -8.72 7.04 2.14
C VAL A 22 -9.83 8.04 2.48
N LYS A 23 -10.45 7.92 3.65
CA LYS A 23 -11.40 8.91 4.17
C LYS A 23 -10.73 10.27 4.35
N ALA A 24 -9.57 10.33 5.00
CA ALA A 24 -8.85 11.58 5.23
C ALA A 24 -8.46 12.27 3.91
N LEU A 25 -7.98 11.52 2.91
CA LEU A 25 -7.69 12.04 1.57
C LEU A 25 -8.92 12.71 0.93
N LYS A 26 -10.09 12.06 1.05
CA LYS A 26 -11.35 12.61 0.53
C LYS A 26 -11.79 13.86 1.29
N GLU A 27 -11.66 13.88 2.61
CA GLU A 27 -12.05 15.02 3.47
C GLU A 27 -11.26 16.29 3.17
N VAL A 28 -9.96 16.15 2.82
CA VAL A 28 -9.13 17.29 2.42
C VAL A 28 -9.26 17.66 0.94
N GLY A 29 -10.08 16.94 0.17
CA GLY A 29 -10.27 17.18 -1.26
C GLY A 29 -9.06 16.82 -2.12
N PHE A 30 -8.23 15.87 -1.70
CA PHE A 30 -7.08 15.42 -2.48
C PHE A 30 -7.53 14.68 -3.75
N ASP A 31 -7.02 15.10 -4.92
CA ASP A 31 -7.41 14.61 -6.24
C ASP A 31 -6.25 14.17 -7.15
N ASP A 32 -5.03 14.09 -6.60
CA ASP A 32 -3.82 13.71 -7.33
C ASP A 32 -3.43 12.22 -7.09
N TYR A 33 -2.29 11.80 -7.61
CA TYR A 33 -1.83 10.41 -7.57
C TYR A 33 -1.40 9.95 -6.17
N CYS A 34 -1.75 8.70 -5.83
CA CYS A 34 -1.15 7.94 -4.73
C CYS A 34 -0.09 6.99 -5.29
N VAL A 35 1.12 7.01 -4.71
CA VAL A 35 2.24 6.15 -5.11
C VAL A 35 2.50 5.11 -4.02
N ALA A 36 2.58 3.84 -4.40
CA ALA A 36 2.97 2.77 -3.49
C ALA A 36 4.48 2.59 -3.50
N GLU A 37 5.11 2.64 -2.32
CA GLU A 37 6.52 2.31 -2.12
C GLU A 37 6.61 0.90 -1.51
N ILE A 38 7.25 -0.03 -2.22
CA ILE A 38 7.27 -1.44 -1.84
C ILE A 38 8.71 -1.94 -1.80
N MET A 39 9.10 -2.47 -0.65
CA MET A 39 10.40 -3.07 -0.43
C MET A 39 10.41 -4.00 0.79
N PRO A 40 11.29 -5.01 0.82
CA PRO A 40 12.02 -5.58 -0.31
C PRO A 40 11.13 -6.48 -1.19
N THR A 41 11.54 -6.71 -2.44
CA THR A 41 10.82 -7.58 -3.39
C THR A 41 11.05 -9.07 -3.10
N TYR A 42 10.26 -9.95 -3.72
CA TYR A 42 10.34 -11.41 -3.50
C TYR A 42 11.67 -12.01 -3.97
N THR A 43 12.21 -12.98 -3.23
CA THR A 43 13.44 -13.70 -3.60
C THR A 43 13.40 -14.30 -5.01
N TYR A 44 12.21 -14.75 -5.46
CA TYR A 44 11.95 -15.28 -6.79
C TYR A 44 10.72 -14.59 -7.38
N PHE A 45 10.69 -14.41 -8.71
CA PHE A 45 9.57 -13.75 -9.41
C PHE A 45 9.31 -12.32 -8.90
N ASN A 46 10.36 -11.48 -8.90
CA ASN A 46 10.30 -10.10 -8.40
C ASN A 46 9.19 -9.26 -9.02
N ASP A 47 8.84 -9.51 -10.28
CA ASP A 47 7.78 -8.84 -11.04
C ASP A 47 6.38 -9.07 -10.46
N ALA A 48 6.15 -10.18 -9.76
CA ALA A 48 4.89 -10.44 -9.06
C ALA A 48 4.52 -9.32 -8.06
N VAL A 49 5.51 -8.60 -7.52
CA VAL A 49 5.30 -7.47 -6.61
C VAL A 49 4.45 -6.37 -7.27
N VAL A 50 4.60 -6.13 -8.57
CA VAL A 50 3.87 -5.08 -9.30
C VAL A 50 2.38 -5.41 -9.34
N PHE A 51 2.05 -6.67 -9.63
CA PHE A 51 0.68 -7.14 -9.72
C PHE A 51 -0.01 -7.18 -8.36
N ASN A 52 0.69 -7.65 -7.33
CA ASN A 52 0.15 -7.70 -5.96
C ASN A 52 -0.07 -6.29 -5.41
N THR A 53 0.88 -5.38 -5.63
CA THR A 53 0.74 -3.97 -5.26
C THR A 53 -0.44 -3.33 -5.96
N SER A 54 -0.60 -3.53 -7.28
CA SER A 54 -1.74 -3.00 -8.02
C SER A 54 -3.07 -3.53 -7.48
N CYS A 55 -3.15 -4.83 -7.17
CA CYS A 55 -4.35 -5.43 -6.60
C CYS A 55 -4.69 -4.83 -5.22
N SER A 56 -3.70 -4.69 -4.33
CA SER A 56 -3.91 -4.08 -3.02
C SER A 56 -4.36 -2.62 -3.14
N MET A 57 -3.80 -1.86 -4.08
CA MET A 57 -4.20 -0.48 -4.34
C MET A 57 -5.64 -0.36 -4.86
N ASP A 58 -6.12 -1.34 -5.64
CA ASP A 58 -7.53 -1.37 -6.06
C ASP A 58 -8.48 -1.50 -4.86
N TYR A 59 -8.15 -2.36 -3.89
CA TYR A 59 -8.94 -2.49 -2.65
C TYR A 59 -8.86 -1.24 -1.79
N ILE A 60 -7.65 -0.70 -1.59
CA ILE A 60 -7.44 0.51 -0.78
C ILE A 60 -8.24 1.69 -1.37
N LEU A 61 -8.14 1.91 -2.68
CA LEU A 61 -8.78 3.06 -3.34
C LEU A 61 -10.26 2.82 -3.71
N GLY A 62 -10.84 1.66 -3.38
CA GLY A 62 -12.25 1.35 -3.62
C GLY A 62 -12.61 1.18 -5.10
N ARG A 63 -11.69 0.62 -5.90
CA ARG A 63 -11.91 0.26 -7.31
C ARG A 63 -12.42 -1.17 -7.50
N LYS A 64 -12.49 -1.94 -6.41
CA LYS A 64 -13.03 -3.30 -6.31
C LYS A 64 -13.96 -3.42 -5.11
#